data_AF-A0A6P4FJZ5-F1
#
_entry.id   AF-A0A6P4FJZ5-F1
#
_cell.length_a   1.000
_cell.length_b   1.000
_cell.length_c   1.000
_cell.angle_alpha   90.00
_cell.angle_beta   90.00
_cell.angle_gamma   90.00
#
_symmetry.space_group_name_H-M   'P 1'
#
loop_
_entity.id
_entity.type
_entity.pdbx_description
1 polymer ?
#
loop_
_entity_poly.entity_id
_entity_poly.type
_entity_poly.pdbx_seq_one_letter_code
_entity_poly.pdbx_strand_id
1 'polypeptide(L)'
;MIKFGIYLLYAFVACNLYGMAYSQNHTNSVCILEDAPSQCGAFCLSAQRPFIDHNYKVQRQMDSISEILNEIQKRLDRIEEAILARQTESPSNFERNLQDAQTSQKENQAKMERIANGLLVTEANIERIQRETQATMDRIEKGTLETQETIFQEVKSISMGFQWIESRYFYIENNFKQTWIDAEDTCRKMGGHLAAFQNQKEFNAVTAKLHHNIAYWLGISDREKEGEFVTASGNPPTFLTWNRGEPNNAGGKEDCVNIWNGKINDVPCEFQRHYICQSDNKV
;
A
#
# COMPACT_ATOMS: atom_id res chain seq x y z
N MET A 1 -77.53 33.68 -13.15
CA MET A 1 -78.97 33.94 -12.97
C MET A 1 -79.91 32.78 -13.39
N ILE A 2 -79.46 31.52 -13.56
CA ILE A 2 -80.39 30.43 -13.98
C ILE A 2 -80.31 29.13 -13.11
N LYS A 3 -79.41 29.03 -12.13
CA LYS A 3 -79.33 27.83 -11.25
C LYS A 3 -80.02 27.96 -9.88
N PHE A 4 -80.51 29.15 -9.52
CA PHE A 4 -81.27 29.40 -8.29
C PHE A 4 -82.77 29.07 -8.44
N GLY A 5 -83.30 29.04 -9.68
CA GLY A 5 -84.71 28.77 -9.96
C GLY A 5 -85.13 27.30 -9.92
N ILE A 6 -84.18 26.36 -10.02
CA ILE A 6 -84.47 24.92 -10.03
C ILE A 6 -84.68 24.39 -8.60
N TYR A 7 -83.97 24.93 -7.60
CA TYR A 7 -84.14 24.54 -6.19
C TYR A 7 -85.47 25.03 -5.58
N LEU A 8 -86.00 26.18 -6.03
CA LEU A 8 -87.33 26.64 -5.64
C LEU A 8 -88.46 25.78 -6.25
N LEU A 9 -88.22 25.18 -7.42
CA LEU A 9 -89.21 24.32 -8.10
C LEU A 9 -89.32 22.93 -7.45
N TYR A 10 -88.23 22.37 -6.92
CA TYR A 10 -88.29 21.13 -6.15
C TYR A 10 -88.89 21.32 -4.74
N ALA A 11 -88.69 22.48 -4.13
CA ALA A 11 -89.34 22.83 -2.85
C ALA A 11 -90.86 22.99 -2.99
N PHE A 12 -91.35 23.50 -4.12
CA PHE A 12 -92.79 23.66 -4.36
C PHE A 12 -93.51 22.35 -4.73
N VAL A 13 -92.82 21.40 -5.37
CA VAL A 13 -93.41 20.10 -5.77
C VAL A 13 -93.50 19.11 -4.61
N ALA A 14 -92.58 19.16 -3.63
CA ALA A 14 -92.68 18.32 -2.43
C ALA A 14 -93.76 18.80 -1.44
N CYS A 15 -94.03 20.11 -1.36
CA CYS A 15 -95.10 20.65 -0.51
C CYS A 15 -96.53 20.48 -1.07
N ASN A 16 -96.69 20.12 -2.36
CA ASN A 16 -97.99 19.85 -2.98
C ASN A 16 -98.40 18.37 -2.96
N LEU A 17 -97.59 17.47 -2.40
CA LEU A 17 -97.96 16.06 -2.18
C LEU A 17 -98.68 15.83 -0.84
N TYR A 18 -98.81 16.85 0.01
CA TYR A 18 -99.80 16.92 1.09
C TYR A 18 -101.14 17.45 0.55
N GLY A 19 -101.70 16.71 -0.41
CA GLY A 19 -103.06 16.90 -0.89
C GLY A 19 -104.04 16.30 0.13
N MET A 20 -104.63 17.18 0.93
CA MET A 20 -105.73 16.86 1.84
C MET A 20 -106.95 16.36 1.05
N ALA A 21 -107.15 15.05 1.02
CA ALA A 21 -108.39 14.43 0.57
C ALA A 21 -109.41 14.44 1.72
N TYR A 22 -110.38 15.34 1.60
CA TYR A 22 -111.63 15.31 2.34
C TYR A 22 -112.37 14.00 2.05
N SER A 23 -112.66 13.22 3.09
CA SER A 23 -113.63 12.13 3.04
C SER A 23 -114.72 12.42 4.06
N GLN A 24 -115.95 12.52 3.56
CA GLN A 24 -117.17 12.74 4.32
C GLN A 24 -117.37 11.64 5.38
N ASN A 25 -117.46 12.05 6.64
CA ASN A 25 -118.04 11.22 7.69
C ASN A 25 -119.49 11.64 7.89
N HIS A 26 -120.41 10.87 7.30
CA HIS A 26 -121.80 10.80 7.74
C HIS A 26 -122.01 9.47 8.44
N THR A 27 -121.89 9.47 9.76
CA THR A 27 -122.78 8.71 10.67
C THR A 27 -122.66 9.34 12.05
N ASN A 28 -123.74 10.03 12.43
CA ASN A 28 -123.89 10.76 13.67
C ASN A 28 -123.76 9.87 14.91
N SER A 29 -122.95 10.30 15.87
CA SER A 29 -123.27 10.19 17.28
C SER A 29 -122.84 11.50 17.95
N VAL A 30 -123.81 12.41 18.08
CA VAL A 30 -123.67 13.76 18.63
C VAL A 30 -123.73 13.68 20.16
N CYS A 31 -122.71 14.18 20.86
CA CYS A 31 -122.81 14.48 22.29
C CYS A 31 -123.55 15.83 22.44
N ILE A 32 -124.71 15.82 23.08
CA ILE A 32 -125.52 17.01 23.32
C ILE A 32 -125.05 17.61 24.65
N LEU A 33 -124.89 18.94 24.70
CA LEU A 33 -124.33 19.73 25.82
C LEU A 33 -125.14 19.68 27.15
N GLU A 34 -126.05 18.72 27.30
CA GLU A 34 -126.84 18.50 28.52
C GLU A 34 -126.35 17.27 29.34
N ASP A 35 -125.37 16.51 28.84
CA ASP A 35 -124.78 15.37 29.56
C ASP A 35 -123.59 15.77 30.48
N ALA A 36 -123.49 15.11 31.64
CA ALA A 36 -122.58 15.49 32.73
C ALA A 36 -121.10 15.63 32.30
N PRO A 37 -120.37 16.63 32.82
CA PRO A 37 -119.04 17.06 32.32
C PRO A 37 -117.93 16.00 32.33
N SER A 38 -118.13 14.87 33.01
CA SER A 38 -117.19 13.75 33.08
C SER A 38 -117.29 12.75 31.91
N GLN A 39 -118.31 12.83 31.05
CA GLN A 39 -118.52 11.83 29.99
C GLN A 39 -117.78 12.14 28.69
N CYS A 40 -117.67 13.42 28.30
CA CYS A 40 -117.02 13.79 27.03
C CYS A 40 -115.49 13.79 27.11
N GLY A 41 -114.90 14.16 28.25
CA GLY A 41 -113.45 14.13 28.44
C GLY A 41 -112.88 12.71 28.31
N ALA A 42 -113.55 11.72 28.91
CA ALA A 42 -113.17 10.32 28.83
C ALA A 42 -113.36 9.73 27.42
N PHE A 43 -114.41 10.13 26.70
CA PHE A 43 -114.67 9.70 25.33
C PHE A 43 -113.70 10.34 24.31
N CYS A 44 -113.43 11.64 24.40
CA CYS A 44 -112.43 12.30 23.56
C CYS A 44 -111.02 11.74 23.84
N LEU A 45 -110.67 11.50 25.11
CA LEU A 45 -109.43 10.82 25.47
C LEU A 45 -109.39 9.37 24.98
N SER A 46 -110.51 8.65 24.93
CA SER A 46 -110.54 7.28 24.41
C SER A 46 -110.43 7.24 22.88
N ALA A 47 -111.06 8.18 22.17
CA ALA A 47 -110.95 8.34 20.73
C ALA A 47 -109.57 8.86 20.29
N GLN A 48 -108.92 9.70 21.10
CA GLN A 48 -107.58 10.26 20.82
C GLN A 48 -106.43 9.43 21.39
N ARG A 49 -106.67 8.53 22.36
CA ARG A 49 -105.64 7.67 22.96
C ARG A 49 -104.76 6.96 21.95
N PRO A 50 -105.30 6.32 20.89
CA PRO A 50 -104.48 5.64 19.88
C PRO A 50 -103.50 6.58 19.18
N PHE A 51 -103.92 7.83 18.92
CA PHE A 51 -103.07 8.85 18.32
C PHE A 51 -102.03 9.38 19.31
N ILE A 52 -102.39 9.60 20.58
CA ILE A 52 -101.45 10.05 21.62
C ILE A 52 -100.39 8.96 21.89
N ASP A 53 -100.80 7.70 22.02
CA ASP A 53 -99.90 6.57 22.20
C ASP A 53 -98.99 6.36 20.97
N HIS A 54 -99.53 6.54 19.76
CA HIS A 54 -98.74 6.53 18.53
C HIS A 54 -97.71 7.65 18.49
N ASN A 55 -98.10 8.90 18.80
CA ASN A 55 -97.19 10.04 18.85
C ASN A 55 -96.11 9.86 19.93
N TYR A 56 -96.47 9.35 21.11
CA TYR A 56 -95.50 9.01 22.16
C TYR A 56 -94.50 7.94 21.69
N LYS A 57 -94.97 6.91 20.99
CA LYS A 57 -94.10 5.86 20.42
C LYS A 57 -93.17 6.42 19.34
N VAL A 58 -93.68 7.30 18.46
CA VAL A 58 -92.88 7.97 17.43
C VAL A 58 -91.83 8.89 18.05
N GLN A 59 -92.18 9.68 19.06
CA GLN A 59 -91.24 10.53 19.79
C GLN A 59 -90.11 9.71 20.41
N ARG A 60 -90.45 8.60 21.07
CA ARG A 60 -89.46 7.70 21.67
C ARG A 60 -88.54 7.05 20.64
N GLN A 61 -89.07 6.71 19.46
CA GLN A 61 -88.25 6.26 18.33
C GLN A 61 -87.32 7.37 17.84
N MET A 62 -87.78 8.61 17.80
CA MET A 62 -86.99 9.76 17.36
C MET A 62 -85.85 10.09 18.33
N ASP A 63 -86.11 10.00 19.64
CA ASP A 63 -85.09 10.14 20.67
C ASP A 63 -84.03 9.03 20.56
N SER A 64 -84.46 7.79 20.32
CA SER A 64 -83.55 6.65 20.08
C SER A 64 -82.71 6.82 18.80
N ILE A 65 -83.29 7.34 17.72
CA ILE A 65 -82.56 7.65 16.48
C ILE A 65 -81.54 8.77 16.72
N SER A 66 -81.90 9.81 17.48
CA SER A 66 -80.99 10.91 17.85
C SER A 66 -79.78 10.40 18.63
N GLU A 67 -79.99 9.48 19.56
CA GLU A 67 -78.91 8.85 20.33
C GLU A 67 -77.98 7.99 19.44
N ILE A 68 -78.55 7.23 18.50
CA ILE A 68 -77.79 6.47 17.51
C ILE A 68 -76.99 7.41 16.60
N LEU A 69 -77.58 8.51 16.14
CA LEU A 69 -76.90 9.50 15.30
C LEU A 69 -75.72 10.14 16.03
N ASN A 70 -75.86 10.48 17.31
CA ASN A 70 -74.77 11.01 18.12
C ASN A 70 -73.63 9.99 18.29
N GLU A 71 -73.95 8.71 18.51
CA GLU A 71 -72.93 7.66 18.61
C GLU A 71 -72.23 7.41 17.26
N ILE A 72 -72.96 7.47 16.14
CA ILE A 72 -72.39 7.38 14.79
C ILE A 72 -71.45 8.56 14.53
N GLN A 73 -71.86 9.80 14.87
CA GLN A 73 -71.02 10.99 14.69
C GLN A 73 -69.72 10.85 15.49
N LYS A 74 -69.82 10.44 16.76
CA LYS A 74 -68.64 10.21 17.61
C LYS A 74 -67.72 9.09 17.08
N ARG A 75 -68.25 8.12 16.34
CA ARG A 75 -67.45 7.10 15.65
C ARG A 75 -66.78 7.66 14.40
N LEU A 76 -67.49 8.49 13.64
CA LEU A 76 -66.94 9.18 12.47
C LEU A 76 -65.77 10.08 12.87
N ASP A 77 -65.93 10.91 13.91
CA ASP A 77 -64.88 11.82 14.39
C ASP A 77 -63.62 11.02 14.81
N ARG A 78 -63.80 9.91 15.54
CA ARG A 78 -62.68 9.02 15.93
C ARG A 78 -61.99 8.35 14.74
N ILE A 79 -62.74 8.00 13.69
CA ILE A 79 -62.18 7.43 12.47
C ILE A 79 -61.40 8.50 11.70
N GLU A 80 -61.93 9.71 11.61
CA GLU A 80 -61.30 10.83 10.92
C GLU A 80 -59.96 11.22 11.58
N GLU A 81 -59.93 11.32 12.91
CA GLU A 81 -58.69 11.54 13.67
C GLU A 81 -57.67 10.40 13.45
N ALA A 82 -58.12 9.14 13.46
CA ALA A 82 -57.25 7.99 13.23
C ALA A 82 -56.66 7.95 11.80
N ILE A 83 -57.44 8.39 10.81
CA ILE A 83 -56.98 8.50 9.42
C ILE A 83 -55.93 9.60 9.32
N LEU A 84 -56.16 10.77 9.91
CA LEU A 84 -55.22 11.90 9.89
C LEU A 84 -53.89 11.54 10.57
N ALA A 85 -53.94 10.86 11.72
CA ALA A 85 -52.75 10.39 12.42
C ALA A 85 -51.92 9.41 11.57
N ARG A 86 -52.56 8.43 10.91
CA ARG A 86 -51.86 7.50 10.02
C ARG A 86 -51.27 8.16 8.78
N GLN A 87 -51.97 9.14 8.21
CA GLN A 87 -51.50 9.89 7.05
C GLN A 87 -50.26 10.74 7.35
N THR A 88 -50.01 11.11 8.61
CA THR A 88 -48.87 11.94 9.01
C THR A 88 -47.70 11.13 9.57
N GLU A 89 -47.98 10.04 10.31
CA GLU A 89 -46.94 9.14 10.84
C GLU A 89 -46.23 8.35 9.74
N SER A 90 -46.95 7.84 8.74
CA SER A 90 -46.33 6.98 7.72
C SER A 90 -45.32 7.71 6.83
N PRO A 91 -45.59 8.94 6.33
CA PRO A 91 -44.61 9.71 5.58
C PRO A 91 -43.44 10.17 6.46
N SER A 92 -43.71 10.64 7.69
CA SER A 92 -42.65 11.14 8.57
C SER A 92 -41.69 10.05 9.06
N ASN A 93 -42.17 8.82 9.23
CA ASN A 93 -41.30 7.67 9.54
C ASN A 93 -40.45 7.26 8.33
N PHE A 94 -41.02 7.26 7.12
CA PHE A 94 -40.26 6.96 5.91
C PHE A 94 -39.17 7.99 5.62
N GLU A 95 -39.48 9.27 5.79
CA GLU A 95 -38.56 10.38 5.55
C GLU A 95 -37.39 10.38 6.53
N ARG A 96 -37.65 10.06 7.80
CA ARG A 96 -36.62 9.87 8.83
C ARG A 96 -35.71 8.67 8.52
N ASN A 97 -36.30 7.53 8.19
CA ASN A 97 -35.55 6.34 7.78
C ASN A 97 -34.69 6.61 6.53
N LEU A 98 -35.20 7.39 5.58
CA LEU A 98 -34.47 7.79 4.38
C LEU A 98 -33.27 8.69 4.74
N GLN A 99 -33.47 9.65 5.64
CA GLN A 99 -32.42 10.55 6.11
C GLN A 99 -31.32 9.80 6.89
N ASP A 100 -31.71 8.84 7.73
CA ASP A 100 -30.78 7.97 8.46
C ASP A 100 -29.98 7.07 7.50
N ALA A 101 -30.65 6.50 6.48
CA ALA A 101 -30.00 5.72 5.44
C ALA A 101 -29.00 6.56 4.61
N GLN A 102 -29.38 7.78 4.22
CA GLN A 102 -28.49 8.71 3.51
C GLN A 102 -27.29 9.14 4.36
N THR A 103 -27.49 9.38 5.65
CA THR A 103 -26.42 9.73 6.58
C THR A 103 -25.45 8.55 6.75
N SER A 104 -25.98 7.35 6.97
CA SER A 104 -25.19 6.12 7.04
C SER A 104 -24.41 5.86 5.75
N GLN A 105 -25.02 6.14 4.59
CA GLN A 105 -24.35 6.04 3.29
C GLN A 105 -23.18 7.01 3.16
N LYS A 106 -23.36 8.28 3.55
CA LYS A 106 -22.28 9.29 3.55
C LYS A 106 -21.14 8.90 4.48
N GLU A 107 -21.45 8.39 5.66
CA GLU A 107 -20.42 7.89 6.58
C GLU A 107 -19.65 6.70 5.99
N ASN A 108 -20.34 5.77 5.35
CA ASN A 108 -19.70 4.64 4.69
C ASN A 108 -18.85 5.07 3.49
N GLN A 109 -19.27 6.08 2.73
CA GLN A 109 -18.46 6.68 1.67
C GLN A 109 -17.18 7.30 2.23
N ALA A 110 -17.28 8.10 3.30
CA ALA A 110 -16.11 8.70 3.95
C ALA A 110 -15.15 7.64 4.52
N LYS A 111 -15.68 6.53 5.07
CA LYS A 111 -14.87 5.38 5.49
C LYS A 111 -14.17 4.73 4.30
N MET A 112 -14.87 4.55 3.17
CA MET A 112 -14.30 3.97 1.95
C MET A 112 -13.17 4.82 1.39
N GLU A 113 -13.32 6.15 1.37
CA GLU A 113 -12.27 7.07 0.94
C GLU A 113 -11.03 6.99 1.84
N ARG A 114 -11.21 6.90 3.17
CA ARG A 114 -10.09 6.70 4.10
C ARG A 114 -9.35 5.40 3.83
N ILE A 115 -10.08 4.32 3.56
CA ILE A 115 -9.48 3.02 3.21
C ILE A 115 -8.73 3.12 1.89
N ALA A 116 -9.34 3.72 0.86
CA ALA A 116 -8.71 3.89 -0.46
C ALA A 116 -7.41 4.71 -0.38
N ASN A 117 -7.43 5.82 0.35
CA ASN A 117 -6.23 6.63 0.58
C ASN A 117 -5.16 5.87 1.37
N GLY A 118 -5.57 5.09 2.37
CA GLY A 118 -4.65 4.20 3.11
C GLY A 118 -4.02 3.14 2.21
N LEU A 119 -4.78 2.59 1.26
CA LEU A 119 -4.27 1.61 0.29
C LEU A 119 -3.24 2.24 -0.66
N LEU A 120 -3.50 3.44 -1.19
CA LEU A 120 -2.56 4.17 -2.06
C LEU A 120 -1.22 4.45 -1.35
N VAL A 121 -1.26 4.86 -0.08
CA VAL A 121 -0.04 5.07 0.72
C VAL A 121 0.70 3.75 0.94
N THR A 122 -0.04 2.67 1.19
CA THR A 122 0.55 1.34 1.37
C THR A 122 1.21 0.84 0.09
N GLU A 123 0.60 1.06 -1.07
CA GLU A 123 1.16 0.73 -2.38
C GLU A 123 2.46 1.50 -2.64
N ALA A 124 2.48 2.81 -2.42
CA ALA A 124 3.69 3.62 -2.55
C ALA A 124 4.82 3.16 -1.60
N ASN A 125 4.46 2.73 -0.38
CA ASN A 125 5.42 2.16 0.56
C ASN A 125 5.97 0.81 0.09
N ILE A 126 5.13 -0.06 -0.45
CA ILE A 126 5.54 -1.36 -1.02
C ILE A 126 6.52 -1.13 -2.18
N GLU A 127 6.20 -0.23 -3.10
CA GLU A 127 7.10 0.08 -4.21
C GLU A 127 8.45 0.65 -3.73
N ARG A 128 8.43 1.51 -2.70
CA ARG A 128 9.66 2.04 -2.12
C ARG A 128 10.51 0.92 -1.52
N ILE A 129 9.88 0.03 -0.74
CA ILE A 129 10.56 -1.13 -0.14
C ILE A 129 11.12 -2.05 -1.23
N GLN A 130 10.36 -2.29 -2.31
CA GLN A 130 10.83 -3.08 -3.45
C GLN A 130 12.06 -2.46 -4.12
N ARG A 131 12.06 -1.15 -4.36
CA ARG A 131 13.22 -0.43 -4.93
C ARG A 131 14.44 -0.50 -4.00
N GLU A 132 14.26 -0.28 -2.71
CA GLU A 132 15.33 -0.38 -1.70
C GLU A 132 15.89 -1.81 -1.62
N THR A 133 15.01 -2.82 -1.69
CA THR A 133 15.38 -4.24 -1.68
C THR A 133 16.19 -4.59 -2.93
N GLN A 134 15.74 -4.17 -4.11
CA GLN A 134 16.46 -4.42 -5.36
C GLN A 134 17.84 -3.77 -5.35
N ALA A 135 17.94 -2.49 -4.95
CA ALA A 135 19.22 -1.79 -4.86
C ALA A 135 20.18 -2.45 -3.86
N THR A 136 19.65 -3.03 -2.78
CA THR A 136 20.45 -3.79 -1.82
C THR A 136 20.94 -5.11 -2.42
N MET A 137 20.09 -5.81 -3.15
CA MET A 137 20.44 -7.06 -3.83
C MET A 137 21.56 -6.83 -4.87
N ASP A 138 21.46 -5.77 -5.68
CA ASP A 138 22.46 -5.43 -6.69
C ASP A 138 23.84 -5.14 -6.04
N ARG A 139 23.84 -4.49 -4.87
CA ARG A 139 25.08 -4.24 -4.10
C ARG A 139 25.69 -5.53 -3.57
N ILE A 140 24.86 -6.45 -3.06
CA ILE A 140 25.30 -7.74 -2.55
C ILE A 140 25.88 -8.59 -3.68
N GLU A 141 25.21 -8.63 -4.84
CA GLU A 141 25.67 -9.39 -6.01
C GLU A 141 27.02 -8.86 -6.50
N LYS A 142 27.14 -7.54 -6.67
CA LYS A 142 28.40 -6.90 -7.05
C LYS A 142 29.54 -7.22 -6.06
N GLY A 143 29.29 -7.06 -4.76
CA GLY A 143 30.29 -7.38 -3.73
C GLY A 143 30.68 -8.85 -3.71
N THR A 144 29.73 -9.75 -4.01
CA THR A 144 29.99 -11.19 -4.11
C THR A 144 30.91 -11.51 -5.29
N LEU A 145 30.65 -10.94 -6.46
CA LEU A 145 31.48 -11.13 -7.67
C LEU A 145 32.92 -10.62 -7.46
N GLU A 146 33.07 -9.44 -6.86
CA GLU A 146 34.39 -8.86 -6.54
C GLU A 146 35.17 -9.76 -5.55
N THR A 147 34.47 -10.32 -4.56
CA THR A 147 35.06 -11.25 -3.58
C THR A 147 35.45 -12.58 -4.25
N GLN A 148 34.59 -13.13 -5.12
CA GLN A 148 34.88 -14.35 -5.87
C GLN A 148 36.11 -14.20 -6.76
N GLU A 149 36.24 -13.08 -7.46
CA GLU A 149 37.41 -12.80 -8.30
C GLU A 149 38.68 -12.70 -7.45
N THR A 150 38.61 -12.02 -6.30
CA THR A 150 39.75 -11.92 -5.37
C THR A 150 40.20 -13.30 -4.88
N ILE A 151 39.25 -14.13 -4.43
CA ILE A 151 39.54 -15.51 -3.98
C ILE A 151 40.13 -16.34 -5.13
N PHE A 152 39.59 -16.20 -6.35
CA PHE A 152 40.10 -16.91 -7.51
C PHE A 152 41.58 -16.58 -7.78
N GLN A 153 41.96 -15.30 -7.70
CA GLN A 153 43.36 -14.90 -7.87
C GLN A 153 44.28 -15.40 -6.75
N GLU A 154 43.81 -15.41 -5.50
CA GLU A 154 44.58 -15.98 -4.38
C GLU A 154 44.80 -17.49 -4.55
N VAL A 155 43.73 -18.23 -4.88
CA VAL A 155 43.81 -19.67 -5.13
C VAL A 155 44.73 -19.98 -6.31
N LYS A 156 44.65 -19.20 -7.39
CA LYS A 156 45.56 -19.30 -8.54
C LYS A 156 47.01 -19.12 -8.11
N SER A 157 47.31 -18.07 -7.35
CA SER A 157 48.67 -17.79 -6.84
C SER A 157 49.20 -18.96 -5.99
N ILE A 158 48.37 -19.49 -5.08
CA ILE A 158 48.73 -20.65 -4.24
C ILE A 158 48.99 -21.89 -5.10
N SER A 159 48.13 -22.18 -6.08
CA SER A 159 48.29 -23.34 -6.97
C SER A 159 49.56 -23.30 -7.82
N MET A 160 50.05 -22.09 -8.15
CA MET A 160 51.31 -21.87 -8.88
C MET A 160 52.53 -21.83 -7.94
N GLY A 161 52.35 -22.13 -6.65
CA GLY A 161 53.43 -22.26 -5.68
C GLY A 161 53.88 -20.95 -5.04
N PHE A 162 53.17 -19.84 -5.25
CA PHE A 162 53.46 -18.58 -4.55
C PHE A 162 53.17 -18.72 -3.05
N GLN A 163 53.95 -18.02 -2.25
CA GLN A 163 53.86 -18.00 -0.79
C GLN A 163 53.57 -16.57 -0.33
N TRP A 164 52.68 -16.42 0.66
CA TRP A 164 52.48 -15.14 1.33
C TRP A 164 53.71 -14.80 2.17
N ILE A 165 54.38 -13.70 1.86
CA ILE A 165 55.56 -13.21 2.59
C ILE A 165 55.33 -11.74 2.92
N GLU A 166 55.22 -11.46 4.22
CA GLU A 166 54.88 -10.15 4.80
C GLU A 166 53.53 -9.59 4.35
N SER A 167 53.44 -9.07 3.11
CA SER A 167 52.29 -8.33 2.58
C SER A 167 51.81 -8.79 1.21
N ARG A 168 52.57 -9.63 0.50
CA ARG A 168 52.26 -10.05 -0.87
C ARG A 168 52.68 -11.49 -1.13
N TYR A 169 52.27 -12.03 -2.28
CA TYR A 169 52.61 -13.37 -2.73
C TYR A 169 53.88 -13.35 -3.58
N PHE A 170 54.87 -14.15 -3.18
CA PHE A 170 56.13 -14.31 -3.89
C PHE A 170 56.44 -15.78 -4.17
N TYR A 171 57.10 -16.04 -5.29
CA TYR A 171 57.65 -17.34 -5.65
C TYR A 171 59.16 -17.23 -5.76
N ILE A 172 59.90 -18.11 -5.08
CA ILE A 172 61.37 -18.11 -5.08
C ILE A 172 61.84 -19.36 -5.80
N GLU A 173 62.39 -19.21 -7.02
CA GLU A 173 62.95 -20.32 -7.78
C GLU A 173 64.37 -20.62 -7.29
N ASN A 174 64.58 -21.83 -6.76
CA ASN A 174 65.86 -22.25 -6.18
C ASN A 174 66.58 -23.35 -6.97
N ASN A 175 65.94 -23.94 -7.97
CA ASN A 175 66.44 -25.11 -8.70
C ASN A 175 66.94 -24.73 -10.10
N PHE A 176 66.28 -23.79 -10.76
CA PHE A 176 66.61 -23.39 -12.13
C PHE A 176 67.21 -21.99 -12.19
N LYS A 177 68.12 -21.80 -13.15
CA LYS A 177 68.73 -20.51 -13.45
C LYS A 177 68.36 -20.08 -14.86
N GLN A 178 68.05 -18.81 -15.02
CA GLN A 178 67.60 -18.24 -16.28
C GLN A 178 68.24 -16.86 -16.50
N THR A 179 68.25 -16.40 -17.74
CA THR A 179 68.55 -14.98 -18.03
C THR A 179 67.44 -14.11 -17.44
N TRP A 180 67.68 -12.80 -17.31
CA TRP A 180 66.66 -11.90 -16.76
C TRP A 180 65.36 -11.94 -17.59
N ILE A 181 65.49 -11.95 -18.92
CA ILE A 181 64.36 -11.97 -19.87
C ILE A 181 63.57 -13.28 -19.74
N ASP A 182 64.25 -14.42 -19.73
CA ASP A 182 63.59 -15.73 -19.61
C ASP A 182 62.90 -15.90 -18.24
N ALA A 183 63.52 -15.37 -17.18
CA ALA A 183 62.95 -15.36 -15.84
C ALA A 183 61.68 -14.50 -15.76
N GLU A 184 61.70 -13.30 -16.35
CA GLU A 184 60.51 -12.45 -16.48
C GLU A 184 59.39 -13.15 -17.26
N ASP A 185 59.71 -13.73 -18.40
CA ASP A 185 58.74 -14.50 -19.19
C ASP A 185 58.16 -15.69 -18.40
N THR A 186 58.97 -16.33 -17.55
CA THR A 186 58.51 -17.38 -16.66
C THR A 186 57.54 -16.83 -15.62
N CYS A 187 57.89 -15.75 -14.93
CA CYS A 187 56.99 -15.12 -13.96
C CYS A 187 55.68 -14.64 -14.60
N ARG A 188 55.72 -14.11 -15.83
CA ARG A 188 54.53 -13.73 -16.61
C ARG A 188 53.63 -14.90 -16.95
N LYS A 189 54.20 -16.04 -17.34
CA LYS A 189 53.43 -17.29 -17.57
C LYS A 189 52.77 -17.79 -16.28
N MET A 190 53.37 -17.50 -15.12
CA MET A 190 52.79 -17.78 -13.81
C MET A 190 51.72 -16.78 -13.38
N GLY A 191 51.44 -15.75 -14.19
CA GLY A 191 50.45 -14.72 -13.91
C GLY A 191 50.96 -13.55 -13.08
N GLY A 192 52.28 -13.36 -13.00
CA GLY A 192 52.93 -12.30 -12.24
C GLY A 192 54.10 -11.67 -12.99
N HIS A 193 55.07 -11.14 -12.26
CA HIS A 193 56.29 -10.51 -12.79
C HIS A 193 57.49 -10.88 -11.92
N LEU A 194 58.71 -10.67 -12.41
CA LEU A 194 59.87 -10.64 -11.51
C LEU A 194 59.63 -9.62 -10.39
N ALA A 195 60.08 -9.96 -9.19
CA ALA A 195 59.73 -9.22 -7.99
C ALA A 195 60.43 -7.86 -7.93
N ALA A 196 59.65 -6.83 -7.60
CA ALA A 196 60.15 -5.54 -7.15
C ALA A 196 59.50 -5.23 -5.79
N PHE A 197 60.33 -4.98 -4.78
CA PHE A 197 59.82 -4.78 -3.42
C PHE A 197 59.23 -3.39 -3.26
N GLN A 198 58.25 -3.25 -2.37
CA GLN A 198 57.63 -1.95 -2.07
C GLN A 198 58.33 -1.23 -0.92
N ASN A 199 58.99 -1.97 -0.05
CA ASN A 199 59.59 -1.43 1.16
C ASN A 199 60.63 -2.39 1.75
N GLN A 200 61.38 -1.87 2.74
CA GLN A 200 62.43 -2.62 3.44
C GLN A 200 61.92 -3.88 4.15
N LYS A 201 60.65 -3.90 4.62
CA LYS A 201 60.11 -5.07 5.34
C LYS A 201 59.91 -6.25 4.40
N GLU A 202 59.32 -6.01 3.22
CA GLU A 202 59.19 -7.03 2.17
C GLU A 202 60.57 -7.56 1.75
N PHE A 203 61.51 -6.65 1.47
CA PHE A 203 62.87 -7.03 1.11
C PHE A 203 63.53 -7.92 2.18
N ASN A 204 63.45 -7.53 3.45
CA ASN A 204 64.02 -8.32 4.56
C ASN A 204 63.34 -9.68 4.71
N ALA A 205 62.02 -9.75 4.60
CA ALA A 205 61.26 -10.98 4.76
C ALA A 205 61.55 -11.99 3.63
N VAL A 206 61.69 -11.52 2.39
CA VAL A 206 62.05 -12.36 1.25
C VAL A 206 63.52 -12.76 1.29
N THR A 207 64.44 -11.83 1.56
CA THR A 207 65.88 -12.11 1.63
C THR A 207 66.24 -13.11 2.73
N ALA A 208 65.52 -13.12 3.85
CA ALA A 208 65.69 -14.12 4.92
C ALA A 208 65.39 -15.57 4.48
N LYS A 209 64.69 -15.76 3.35
CA LYS A 209 64.38 -17.07 2.76
C LYS A 209 65.32 -17.47 1.61
N LEU A 210 66.20 -16.58 1.18
CA LEU A 210 67.13 -16.83 0.08
C LEU A 210 68.32 -17.66 0.55
N HIS A 211 68.85 -18.50 -0.35
CA HIS A 211 70.05 -19.28 -0.05
C HIS A 211 71.30 -18.38 -0.05
N HIS A 212 72.19 -18.62 0.91
CA HIS A 212 73.46 -17.93 1.01
C HIS A 212 74.37 -18.23 -0.20
N ASN A 213 75.15 -17.24 -0.65
CA ASN A 213 76.00 -17.27 -1.85
C ASN A 213 75.25 -17.55 -3.17
N ILE A 214 73.93 -17.42 -3.19
CA ILE A 214 73.12 -17.54 -4.40
C ILE A 214 72.61 -16.15 -4.80
N ALA A 215 72.59 -15.89 -6.10
CA ALA A 215 72.11 -14.64 -6.66
C ALA A 215 70.74 -14.84 -7.34
N TYR A 216 69.85 -13.89 -7.12
CA TYR A 216 68.45 -13.94 -7.55
C TYR A 216 68.08 -12.68 -8.34
N TRP A 217 67.45 -12.83 -9.50
CA TRP A 217 66.92 -11.72 -10.28
C TRP A 217 65.77 -11.01 -9.57
N LEU A 218 65.77 -9.69 -9.71
CA LEU A 218 64.65 -8.80 -9.40
C LEU A 218 64.07 -8.25 -10.70
N GLY A 219 62.80 -7.87 -10.65
CA GLY A 219 62.09 -7.28 -11.77
C GLY A 219 62.37 -5.81 -11.90
N ILE A 220 63.63 -5.41 -11.87
CA ILE A 220 64.09 -4.03 -12.05
C ILE A 220 65.23 -4.04 -13.07
N SER A 221 65.17 -3.12 -14.04
CA SER A 221 66.16 -2.98 -15.10
C SER A 221 66.13 -1.57 -15.68
N ASP A 222 67.23 -1.10 -16.26
CA ASP A 222 67.32 0.13 -17.04
C ASP A 222 67.64 -0.13 -18.53
N ARG A 223 67.41 -1.36 -19.00
CA ARG A 223 67.57 -1.82 -20.39
C ARG A 223 66.97 -0.90 -21.46
N GLU A 224 65.87 -0.21 -21.15
CA GLU A 224 65.20 0.70 -22.07
C GLU A 224 65.91 2.07 -22.15
N LYS A 225 66.52 2.50 -21.04
CA LYS A 225 67.22 3.77 -20.93
C LYS A 225 68.20 3.73 -19.75
N GLU A 226 69.49 3.64 -20.10
CA GLU A 226 70.62 3.68 -19.16
C GLU A 226 70.45 4.75 -18.07
N GLY A 227 70.61 4.32 -16.81
CA GLY A 227 70.45 5.16 -15.62
C GLY A 227 69.01 5.38 -15.16
N GLU A 228 68.01 4.87 -15.89
CA GLU A 228 66.59 4.94 -15.53
C GLU A 228 66.03 3.54 -15.21
N PHE A 229 66.24 3.09 -13.98
CA PHE A 229 65.74 1.81 -13.50
C PHE A 229 64.21 1.83 -13.38
N VAL A 230 63.56 0.91 -14.08
CA VAL A 230 62.12 0.67 -14.05
C VAL A 230 61.83 -0.78 -13.68
N THR A 231 60.64 -1.01 -13.13
CA THR A 231 60.17 -2.34 -12.79
C THR A 231 59.80 -3.10 -14.05
N ALA A 232 59.67 -4.43 -13.97
CA ALA A 232 59.19 -5.26 -15.07
C ALA A 232 57.76 -4.90 -15.52
N SER A 233 56.98 -4.23 -14.65
CA SER A 233 55.67 -3.65 -14.97
C SER A 233 55.74 -2.23 -15.57
N GLY A 234 56.93 -1.65 -15.71
CA GLY A 234 57.19 -0.34 -16.33
C GLY A 234 57.10 0.88 -15.41
N ASN A 235 56.92 0.67 -14.10
CA ASN A 235 56.83 1.76 -13.12
C ASN A 235 58.19 2.05 -12.49
N PRO A 236 58.44 3.25 -11.93
CA PRO A 236 59.61 3.48 -11.10
C PRO A 236 59.60 2.56 -9.86
N PRO A 237 60.74 1.98 -9.45
CA PRO A 237 60.80 1.15 -8.25
C PRO A 237 60.59 1.98 -7.00
N THR A 238 59.67 1.54 -6.13
CA THR A 238 59.39 2.19 -4.85
C THR A 238 60.42 1.85 -3.77
N PHE A 239 61.12 0.72 -3.92
CA PHE A 239 62.27 0.34 -3.11
C PHE A 239 63.42 -0.18 -3.98
N LEU A 240 64.55 0.53 -3.92
CA LEU A 240 65.79 0.12 -4.56
C LEU A 240 66.98 0.64 -3.74
N THR A 241 67.51 -0.20 -2.85
CA THR A 241 68.64 0.16 -1.98
C THR A 241 69.89 -0.55 -2.44
N TRP A 242 70.71 0.18 -3.20
CA TRP A 242 71.95 -0.33 -3.76
C TRP A 242 72.95 -0.78 -2.69
N ASN A 243 73.71 -1.82 -3.02
CA ASN A 243 74.92 -2.17 -2.28
C ASN A 243 75.95 -1.03 -2.39
N ARG A 244 76.89 -0.99 -1.46
CA ARG A 244 77.96 0.00 -1.49
C ARG A 244 78.79 -0.17 -2.77
N GLY A 245 78.78 0.86 -3.60
CA GLY A 245 79.49 0.88 -4.88
C GLY A 245 78.60 0.68 -6.10
N GLU A 246 77.32 0.33 -5.89
CA GLU A 246 76.32 0.09 -6.94
C GLU A 246 75.35 1.29 -7.09
N PRO A 247 74.68 1.45 -8.25
CA PRO A 247 74.95 0.72 -9.47
C PRO A 247 76.26 1.21 -10.11
N ASN A 248 77.07 0.31 -10.63
CA ASN A 248 78.41 0.65 -11.11
C ASN A 248 78.54 0.58 -12.64
N ASN A 249 77.56 -0.04 -13.31
CA ASN A 249 77.52 -0.33 -14.73
C ASN A 249 78.86 -0.85 -15.28
N ALA A 250 79.40 -1.91 -14.67
CA ALA A 250 80.70 -2.46 -15.01
C ALA A 250 80.77 -2.83 -16.50
N GLY A 251 81.63 -2.14 -17.25
CA GLY A 251 81.82 -2.40 -18.67
C GLY A 251 80.65 -1.94 -19.55
N GLY A 252 79.71 -1.14 -19.03
CA GLY A 252 78.63 -0.51 -19.78
C GLY A 252 77.57 -1.48 -20.29
N LYS A 253 77.27 -2.53 -19.53
CA LYS A 253 76.34 -3.62 -19.90
C LYS A 253 75.52 -4.16 -18.73
N GLU A 254 75.55 -3.51 -17.56
CA GLU A 254 74.88 -4.03 -16.36
C GLU A 254 73.47 -3.46 -16.22
N ASP A 255 72.55 -3.96 -17.05
CA ASP A 255 71.23 -3.32 -17.16
C ASP A 255 70.15 -3.97 -16.26
N CYS A 256 70.50 -5.02 -15.51
CA CYS A 256 69.56 -5.86 -14.77
C CYS A 256 69.92 -6.01 -13.29
N VAL A 257 68.90 -5.97 -12.43
CA VAL A 257 69.11 -5.95 -10.98
C VAL A 257 68.99 -7.34 -10.36
N ASN A 258 69.95 -7.70 -9.51
CA ASN A 258 69.89 -8.91 -8.70
C ASN A 258 70.03 -8.62 -7.19
N ILE A 259 69.68 -9.63 -6.39
CA ILE A 259 70.13 -9.76 -5.01
C ILE A 259 71.24 -10.80 -4.96
N TRP A 260 72.34 -10.48 -4.29
CA TRP A 260 73.35 -11.45 -3.89
C TRP A 260 73.74 -11.21 -2.43
N ASN A 261 73.61 -12.23 -1.58
CA ASN A 261 73.89 -12.14 -0.14
C ASN A 261 73.15 -10.97 0.55
N GLY A 262 71.87 -10.78 0.22
CA GLY A 262 71.02 -9.73 0.81
C GLY A 262 71.34 -8.31 0.35
N LYS A 263 72.11 -8.16 -0.74
CA LYS A 263 72.55 -6.87 -1.27
C LYS A 263 72.16 -6.75 -2.74
N ILE A 264 71.74 -5.55 -3.14
CA ILE A 264 71.26 -5.28 -4.50
C ILE A 264 72.41 -4.77 -5.36
N ASN A 265 72.58 -5.35 -6.55
CA ASN A 265 73.58 -4.93 -7.53
C ASN A 265 72.96 -4.92 -8.94
N ASP A 266 73.49 -4.08 -9.83
CA ASP A 266 73.28 -4.18 -11.27
C ASP A 266 74.30 -5.18 -11.83
N VAL A 267 73.88 -5.98 -12.81
CA VAL A 267 74.73 -6.96 -13.50
C VAL A 267 74.23 -7.18 -14.94
N PRO A 268 75.04 -7.78 -15.84
CA PRO A 268 74.60 -8.11 -17.19
C PRO A 268 73.42 -9.09 -17.19
N CYS A 269 72.39 -8.76 -17.95
CA CYS A 269 71.11 -9.47 -18.02
C CYS A 269 71.24 -10.93 -18.51
N GLU A 270 72.32 -11.25 -19.24
CA GLU A 270 72.62 -12.56 -19.82
C GLU A 270 73.13 -13.56 -18.77
N PHE A 271 73.42 -13.11 -17.55
CA PHE A 271 73.79 -14.01 -16.47
C PHE A 271 72.67 -15.00 -16.14
N GLN A 272 73.05 -16.24 -15.86
CA GLN A 272 72.10 -17.24 -15.38
C GLN A 272 71.99 -17.14 -13.85
N ARG A 273 70.84 -16.65 -13.37
CA ARG A 273 70.56 -16.51 -11.94
C ARG A 273 69.25 -17.21 -11.59
N HIS A 274 69.12 -17.53 -10.31
CA HIS A 274 67.82 -17.84 -9.73
C HIS A 274 66.95 -16.58 -9.80
N TYR A 275 65.66 -16.68 -9.48
CA TYR A 275 64.77 -15.54 -9.61
C TYR A 275 63.63 -15.57 -8.62
N ILE A 276 63.06 -14.39 -8.39
CA ILE A 276 61.94 -14.19 -7.49
C ILE A 276 60.81 -13.60 -8.33
N CYS A 277 59.64 -14.24 -8.32
CA CYS A 277 58.42 -13.69 -8.91
C CYS A 277 57.54 -13.08 -7.83
N GLN A 278 56.76 -12.05 -8.18
CA GLN A 278 55.60 -11.55 -7.45
C GLN A 278 54.33 -11.87 -8.24
N SER A 279 53.20 -12.13 -7.57
CA SER A 279 51.95 -12.53 -8.25
C SER A 279 51.07 -11.36 -8.71
N ASP A 280 51.40 -10.14 -8.32
CA ASP A 280 50.63 -8.94 -8.66
C ASP A 280 51.44 -7.95 -9.49
N ASN A 281 50.75 -6.93 -10.01
CA ASN A 281 51.36 -5.82 -10.75
C ASN A 281 51.70 -4.64 -9.84
N LYS A 282 51.54 -4.78 -8.52
CA LYS A 282 51.72 -3.69 -7.58
C LYS A 282 53.22 -3.52 -7.37
N VAL A 283 53.74 -2.34 -7.73
CA VAL A 283 55.07 -1.88 -7.31
C VAL A 283 54.96 -0.44 -6.88
#